data_AF-A0A4Y6PPH7-F1
#
_entry.id   AF-A0A4Y6PPH7-F1
#
_cell.length_a   1.000
_cell.length_b   1.000
_cell.length_c   1.000
_cell.angle_alpha   90.00
_cell.angle_beta   90.00
_cell.angle_gamma   90.00
#
_symmetry.space_group_name_H-M   'P 1'
#
loop_
_entity.id
_entity.type
_entity.pdbx_description
1 polymer ?
#
loop_
_entity_poly.entity_id
_entity_poly.type
_entity_poly.pdbx_seq_one_letter_code
_entity_poly.pdbx_strand_id
1 'polypeptide(L)'
;MPNDSNQRDPSEVMYRGVMGIGGLLLFLFGAGMSGYAIYSLITAGFAVGTLATLGIMGVVAIVGLVMLRVSRSSKSSDDHSDDGDLLEGSRQRGVLRTARKYEGRVTLAEITLETRLDVAEARKLLDEFELHGIAELQISDNGQEVYVFPAFTDGGRDKLTARSPLDEDAEVELLFEQLAEEQAAKQAEQSAEQSAEKATVSAHSSDSDA
;
A
#
# COMPACT_ATOMS: atom_id res chain seq x y z
N MET A 1 5.85 28.40 11.59
CA MET A 1 4.63 28.02 12.32
C MET A 1 4.16 26.70 11.75
N PRO A 2 4.11 25.60 12.51
CA PRO A 2 3.67 24.30 12.01
C PRO A 2 2.15 24.31 11.82
N ASN A 3 1.69 23.87 10.66
CA ASN A 3 0.28 23.76 10.30
C ASN A 3 -0.25 22.39 10.74
N ASP A 4 -1.19 22.40 11.68
CA ASP A 4 -1.66 21.24 12.45
C ASP A 4 -3.03 20.77 11.93
N SER A 5 -3.12 20.47 10.63
CA SER A 5 -4.39 20.15 9.94
C SER A 5 -4.67 18.64 9.80
N ASN A 6 -3.98 17.78 10.56
CA ASN A 6 -4.24 16.33 10.58
C ASN A 6 -5.19 15.91 11.72
N GLN A 7 -6.26 16.68 11.94
CA GLN A 7 -7.37 16.23 12.79
C GLN A 7 -8.25 15.29 11.97
N ARG A 8 -7.89 14.00 11.97
CA ARG A 8 -8.79 12.94 11.52
C ARG A 8 -10.04 12.99 12.39
N ASP A 9 -11.20 13.16 11.76
CA ASP A 9 -12.48 13.20 12.46
C ASP A 9 -12.66 11.90 13.27
N PRO A 10 -12.75 11.98 14.62
CA PRO A 10 -12.72 10.80 15.49
C PRO A 10 -13.95 9.89 15.34
N SER A 11 -15.00 10.36 14.67
CA SER A 11 -16.23 9.61 14.43
C SER A 11 -16.05 8.46 13.44
N GLU A 12 -15.22 8.61 12.39
CA GLU A 12 -15.04 7.55 11.38
C GLU A 12 -14.35 6.29 11.93
N VAL A 13 -13.39 6.49 12.84
CA VAL A 13 -12.66 5.38 13.47
C VAL A 13 -13.58 4.58 14.39
N MET A 14 -14.59 5.23 14.98
CA MET A 14 -15.55 4.62 15.88
C MET A 14 -16.56 3.72 15.15
N TYR A 15 -17.04 4.11 13.97
CA TYR A 15 -18.00 3.31 13.20
C TYR A 15 -17.43 1.99 12.65
N ARG A 16 -16.14 1.98 12.26
CA ARG A 16 -15.46 0.76 11.81
C ARG A 16 -15.31 -0.29 12.92
N GLY A 17 -15.06 0.14 14.15
CA GLY A 17 -14.98 -0.76 15.31
C GLY A 17 -16.34 -1.37 15.67
N VAL A 18 -17.40 -0.56 15.65
CA VAL A 18 -18.75 -1.01 16.02
C VAL A 18 -19.31 -2.03 15.01
N MET A 19 -18.99 -1.89 13.72
CA MET A 19 -19.46 -2.82 12.69
C MET A 19 -18.82 -4.22 12.81
N GLY A 20 -17.54 -4.30 13.17
CA GLY A 20 -16.85 -5.58 13.40
C GLY A 20 -17.32 -6.30 14.66
N ILE A 21 -17.52 -5.56 15.75
CA ILE A 21 -18.00 -6.11 17.03
C ILE A 21 -19.44 -6.61 16.89
N GLY A 22 -20.30 -5.87 16.16
CA GLY A 22 -21.67 -6.30 15.87
C GLY A 22 -21.73 -7.64 15.13
N GLY A 23 -20.86 -7.83 14.13
CA GLY A 23 -20.74 -9.10 13.40
C GLY A 23 -20.27 -10.26 14.29
N LEU A 24 -19.27 -10.03 15.15
CA LEU A 24 -18.76 -11.04 16.07
C LEU A 24 -19.81 -11.47 17.10
N LEU A 25 -20.55 -10.51 17.67
CA LEU A 25 -21.61 -10.81 18.63
C LEU A 25 -22.75 -11.61 17.99
N LEU A 26 -23.15 -11.25 16.76
CA LEU A 26 -24.16 -11.99 16.01
C LEU A 26 -23.70 -13.43 15.71
N PHE A 27 -22.43 -13.60 15.33
CA PHE A 27 -21.83 -14.90 15.07
C PHE A 27 -21.82 -15.79 16.33
N LEU A 28 -21.39 -15.24 17.47
CA LEU A 28 -21.39 -15.97 18.74
C LEU A 28 -22.79 -16.35 19.19
N PHE A 29 -23.76 -15.45 19.02
CA PHE A 29 -25.16 -15.73 19.33
C PHE A 29 -25.74 -16.86 18.46
N GLY A 30 -25.43 -16.84 17.16
CA GLY A 30 -25.82 -17.91 16.23
C GLY A 30 -25.18 -19.26 16.57
N ALA A 31 -23.88 -19.27 16.91
CA ALA A 31 -23.17 -20.47 17.33
C ALA A 31 -23.73 -21.05 18.63
N GLY A 32 -24.08 -20.20 19.60
CA GLY A 32 -24.71 -20.63 20.86
C GLY A 32 -26.08 -21.27 20.65
N MET A 33 -26.92 -20.66 19.81
CA MET A 33 -28.24 -21.21 19.44
C MET A 33 -28.11 -22.57 18.71
N SER A 34 -27.13 -22.74 17.83
CA SER A 34 -26.92 -24.02 17.13
C SER A 34 -26.46 -25.12 18.10
N GLY A 35 -25.56 -24.79 19.04
CA GLY A 35 -25.12 -25.72 20.08
C GLY A 35 -26.27 -26.18 20.97
N TYR A 36 -27.16 -25.25 21.37
CA TYR A 36 -28.34 -25.57 22.15
C TYR A 36 -29.32 -26.51 21.41
N ALA A 37 -29.52 -26.29 20.11
CA ALA A 37 -30.33 -27.18 19.28
C ALA A 37 -29.77 -28.61 19.25
N ILE A 38 -28.45 -28.77 19.10
CA ILE A 38 -27.80 -30.09 19.13
C ILE A 38 -27.94 -30.75 20.51
N TYR A 39 -27.74 -29.99 21.59
CA TYR A 39 -27.89 -30.51 22.96
C TYR A 39 -29.32 -31.00 23.24
N SER A 40 -30.34 -30.22 22.82
CA SER A 40 -31.74 -30.60 22.97
C SER A 40 -32.10 -31.84 22.13
N LEU A 41 -31.51 -32.01 20.95
CA LEU A 41 -31.73 -33.17 20.09
C LEU A 41 -31.22 -34.47 20.75
N ILE A 42 -30.08 -34.41 21.42
CA ILE A 42 -29.49 -35.56 22.12
C ILE A 42 -30.29 -35.88 23.39
N THR A 43 -30.75 -34.85 24.12
CA THR A 43 -31.35 -35.02 25.45
C THR A 43 -32.86 -35.32 25.41
N ALA A 44 -33.62 -34.74 24.48
CA ALA A 44 -35.09 -34.79 24.49
C ALA A 44 -35.70 -35.88 23.58
N GLY A 45 -34.89 -36.53 22.74
CA GLY A 45 -35.36 -37.57 21.82
C GLY A 45 -36.23 -37.04 20.67
N PHE A 46 -36.34 -37.86 19.62
CA PHE A 46 -36.84 -37.49 18.29
C PHE A 46 -38.34 -37.10 18.19
N ALA A 47 -39.14 -37.28 19.24
CA ALA A 47 -40.60 -37.21 19.12
C ALA A 47 -41.17 -35.78 19.15
N VAL A 48 -40.51 -34.83 19.82
CA VAL A 48 -40.98 -33.43 19.96
C VAL A 48 -40.08 -32.43 19.24
N GLY A 49 -38.84 -32.82 18.91
CA GLY A 49 -37.84 -31.93 18.30
C GLY A 49 -38.06 -31.63 16.81
N THR A 50 -38.78 -32.46 16.07
CA THR A 50 -38.85 -32.38 14.60
C THR A 50 -39.54 -31.10 14.10
N LEU A 51 -40.63 -30.68 14.73
CA LEU A 51 -41.33 -29.44 14.36
C LEU A 51 -40.49 -28.19 14.67
N ALA A 52 -39.79 -28.18 15.80
CA ALA A 52 -38.91 -27.06 16.17
C ALA A 52 -37.70 -26.97 15.23
N THR A 53 -37.09 -28.11 14.86
CA THR A 53 -35.97 -28.13 13.92
C THR A 53 -36.34 -27.66 12.51
N LEU A 54 -37.55 -27.99 12.04
CA LEU A 54 -38.07 -27.51 10.75
C LEU A 54 -38.27 -25.99 10.74
N GLY A 55 -38.75 -25.42 11.85
CA GLY A 55 -38.88 -23.97 12.01
C GLY A 55 -37.54 -23.25 11.92
N ILE A 56 -36.50 -23.76 12.60
CA ILE A 56 -35.16 -23.16 12.60
C ILE A 56 -34.51 -23.27 11.22
N MET A 57 -34.62 -24.42 10.54
CA MET A 57 -34.13 -24.57 9.16
C MET A 57 -34.81 -23.61 8.18
N GLY A 58 -36.12 -23.39 8.34
CA GLY A 58 -36.85 -22.41 7.53
C GLY A 58 -36.35 -20.98 7.71
N VAL A 59 -36.12 -20.55 8.95
CA VAL A 59 -35.60 -19.20 9.25
C VAL A 59 -34.19 -19.02 8.70
N VAL A 60 -33.30 -20.02 8.86
CA VAL A 60 -31.93 -19.97 8.33
C VAL A 60 -31.93 -19.90 6.80
N ALA A 61 -32.80 -20.65 6.12
CA ALA A 61 -32.92 -20.61 4.66
C ALA A 61 -33.40 -19.24 4.15
N ILE A 62 -34.38 -18.62 4.82
CA ILE A 62 -34.90 -17.30 4.44
C ILE A 62 -33.84 -16.21 4.68
N VAL A 63 -33.17 -16.23 5.84
CA VAL A 63 -32.09 -15.29 6.14
C VAL A 63 -30.93 -15.45 5.17
N GLY A 64 -30.54 -16.70 4.86
CA GLY A 64 -29.53 -17.01 3.85
C GLY A 64 -29.91 -16.49 2.47
N LEU A 65 -31.17 -16.64 2.05
CA LEU A 65 -31.67 -16.14 0.76
C LEU A 65 -31.66 -14.61 0.68
N VAL A 66 -32.07 -13.92 1.76
CA VAL A 66 -32.07 -12.45 1.83
C VAL A 66 -30.62 -11.93 1.83
N MET A 67 -29.72 -12.57 2.59
CA MET A 67 -28.31 -12.21 2.60
C MET A 67 -27.64 -12.48 1.24
N LEU A 68 -28.01 -13.56 0.54
CA LEU A 68 -27.54 -13.84 -0.82
C LEU A 68 -28.03 -12.77 -1.83
N ARG A 69 -29.25 -12.26 -1.64
CA ARG A 69 -29.82 -11.20 -2.50
C ARG A 69 -29.20 -9.84 -2.23
N VAL A 70 -28.93 -9.51 -0.97
CA VAL A 70 -28.24 -8.27 -0.57
C VAL A 70 -26.76 -8.32 -0.96
N SER A 71 -26.09 -9.45 -0.76
CA SER A 71 -24.68 -9.64 -1.15
C SER A 71 -24.48 -9.57 -2.66
N ARG A 72 -25.47 -10.00 -3.47
CA ARG A 72 -25.44 -9.80 -4.92
C ARG A 72 -25.52 -8.34 -5.35
N SER A 73 -25.97 -7.42 -4.50
CA SER A 73 -25.99 -5.98 -4.79
C SER A 73 -24.73 -5.25 -4.31
N SER A 74 -23.83 -5.91 -3.58
CA SER A 74 -22.58 -5.31 -3.06
C SER A 74 -21.34 -5.77 -3.82
N LYS A 75 -21.50 -6.51 -4.93
CA LYS A 75 -20.40 -6.98 -5.78
C LYS A 75 -20.38 -6.21 -7.10
N SER A 76 -20.21 -4.90 -6.99
CA SER A 76 -19.64 -4.06 -8.02
C SER A 76 -18.23 -3.71 -7.56
N SER A 77 -17.24 -3.94 -8.43
CA SER A 77 -15.78 -3.82 -8.21
C SER A 77 -15.06 -5.12 -7.83
N ASP A 78 -15.11 -6.12 -8.72
CA ASP A 78 -13.98 -7.03 -9.02
C ASP A 78 -14.44 -8.05 -10.08
N ASP A 79 -14.84 -7.55 -11.25
CA ASP A 79 -14.98 -8.39 -12.44
C ASP A 79 -14.02 -7.83 -13.49
N HIS A 80 -12.84 -8.45 -13.58
CA HIS A 80 -11.85 -8.25 -14.63
C HIS A 80 -12.47 -8.61 -15.98
N SER A 81 -13.17 -7.64 -16.57
CA SER A 81 -13.45 -7.63 -18.00
C SER A 81 -12.24 -6.99 -18.68
N ASP A 82 -11.47 -7.80 -19.41
CA ASP A 82 -10.26 -7.42 -20.18
C ASP A 82 -10.54 -6.33 -21.25
N ASP A 83 -11.82 -6.05 -21.55
CA ASP A 83 -12.24 -4.93 -22.42
C ASP A 83 -12.36 -3.58 -21.68
N GLY A 84 -12.39 -3.60 -20.33
CA GLY A 84 -12.46 -2.41 -19.48
C GLY A 84 -11.18 -1.58 -19.50
N ASP A 85 -10.01 -2.21 -19.61
CA ASP A 85 -8.70 -1.55 -19.55
C ASP A 85 -8.46 -0.57 -20.71
N LEU A 86 -9.00 -0.88 -21.90
CA LEU A 86 -8.89 0.01 -23.05
C LEU A 86 -9.74 1.28 -22.86
N LEU A 87 -10.92 1.12 -22.25
CA LEU A 87 -11.82 2.24 -21.95
C LEU A 87 -11.31 3.04 -20.74
N GLU A 88 -10.84 2.38 -19.69
CA GLU A 88 -10.17 2.98 -18.52
C GLU A 88 -8.99 3.85 -18.98
N GLY A 89 -8.11 3.28 -19.81
CA GLY A 89 -6.98 3.97 -20.38
C GLY A 89 -7.39 5.15 -21.27
N SER A 90 -8.49 5.04 -22.02
CA SER A 90 -9.00 6.17 -22.82
C SER A 90 -9.50 7.34 -21.95
N ARG A 91 -10.17 7.04 -20.83
CA ARG A 91 -10.66 8.03 -19.86
C ARG A 91 -9.49 8.72 -19.16
N GLN A 92 -8.55 7.94 -18.64
CA GLN A 92 -7.33 8.45 -17.98
C GLN A 92 -6.49 9.33 -18.92
N ARG A 93 -6.29 8.90 -20.17
CA ARG A 93 -5.60 9.71 -21.20
C ARG A 93 -6.30 11.04 -21.48
N GLY A 94 -7.64 11.05 -21.43
CA GLY A 94 -8.44 12.27 -21.56
C GLY A 94 -8.09 13.28 -20.46
N VAL A 95 -8.11 12.84 -19.21
CA VAL A 95 -7.77 13.67 -18.04
C VAL A 95 -6.33 14.17 -18.11
N LEU A 96 -5.35 13.31 -18.43
CA LEU A 96 -3.95 13.72 -18.56
C LEU A 96 -3.73 14.70 -19.71
N ARG A 97 -4.47 14.57 -20.81
CA ARG A 97 -4.43 15.54 -21.92
C ARG A 97 -4.97 16.91 -21.48
N THR A 98 -6.05 16.91 -20.70
CA THR A 98 -6.59 18.13 -20.09
C THR A 98 -5.56 18.73 -19.13
N ALA A 99 -5.00 17.94 -18.21
CA ALA A 99 -3.95 18.40 -17.29
C ALA A 99 -2.77 19.05 -18.04
N ARG A 100 -2.31 18.44 -19.14
CA ARG A 100 -1.25 19.04 -19.98
C ARG A 100 -1.67 20.36 -20.63
N LYS A 101 -2.93 20.51 -21.03
CA LYS A 101 -3.47 21.74 -21.64
C LYS A 101 -3.50 22.91 -20.65
N TYR A 102 -3.78 22.62 -19.38
CA TYR A 102 -3.85 23.60 -18.29
C TYR A 102 -2.56 23.65 -17.45
N GLU A 103 -1.40 23.41 -18.08
CA GLU A 103 -0.08 23.55 -17.44
C GLU A 103 0.08 22.75 -16.13
N GLY A 104 -0.58 21.59 -16.05
CA GLY A 104 -0.53 20.69 -14.91
C GLY A 104 -1.44 21.06 -13.75
N ARG A 105 -2.27 22.09 -13.83
CA ARG A 105 -3.20 22.46 -12.76
C ARG A 105 -4.63 22.35 -13.29
N VAL A 106 -5.44 21.49 -12.69
CA VAL A 106 -6.81 21.27 -13.14
C VAL A 106 -7.78 21.14 -11.97
N THR A 107 -8.96 21.68 -12.16
CA THR A 107 -10.11 21.53 -11.27
C THR A 107 -11.03 20.42 -11.76
N LEU A 108 -11.87 19.92 -10.86
CA LEU A 108 -12.91 18.95 -11.21
C LEU A 108 -13.82 19.47 -12.33
N ALA A 109 -14.18 20.76 -12.29
CA ALA A 109 -15.03 21.39 -13.30
C ALA A 109 -14.37 21.38 -14.68
N GLU A 110 -13.09 21.76 -14.78
CA GLU A 110 -12.36 21.77 -16.06
C GLU A 110 -12.27 20.37 -16.68
N ILE A 111 -12.07 19.33 -15.85
CA ILE A 111 -12.04 17.96 -16.34
C ILE A 111 -13.41 17.53 -16.87
N THR A 112 -14.49 17.81 -16.14
CA THR A 112 -15.85 17.46 -16.59
C THR A 112 -16.26 18.20 -17.86
N LEU A 113 -15.72 19.40 -18.11
CA LEU A 113 -15.99 20.19 -19.31
C LEU A 113 -15.19 19.70 -20.53
N GLU A 114 -13.93 19.31 -20.34
CA GLU A 114 -13.02 18.93 -21.43
C GLU A 114 -13.04 17.42 -21.75
N THR A 115 -13.55 16.62 -20.83
CA THR A 115 -13.72 15.18 -20.99
C THR A 115 -15.19 14.80 -21.09
N ARG A 116 -15.48 13.52 -21.35
CA ARG A 116 -16.86 12.98 -21.39
C ARG A 116 -17.25 12.31 -20.07
N LEU A 117 -16.54 12.63 -18.99
CA LEU A 117 -16.76 12.04 -17.67
C LEU A 117 -17.83 12.83 -16.92
N ASP A 118 -18.65 12.14 -16.16
CA ASP A 118 -19.50 12.80 -15.18
C ASP A 118 -18.68 13.32 -13.97
N VAL A 119 -19.32 14.10 -13.11
CA VAL A 119 -18.66 14.72 -11.94
C VAL A 119 -18.15 13.66 -10.95
N ALA A 120 -18.88 12.55 -10.76
CA ALA A 120 -18.51 11.50 -9.82
C ALA A 120 -17.37 10.64 -10.36
N GLU A 121 -17.40 10.30 -11.64
CA GLU A 121 -16.34 9.60 -12.37
C GLU A 121 -15.05 10.41 -12.41
N ALA A 122 -15.14 11.70 -12.74
CA ALA A 122 -13.98 12.59 -12.77
C ALA A 122 -13.35 12.72 -11.38
N ARG A 123 -14.15 12.84 -10.31
CA ARG A 123 -13.65 12.87 -8.94
C ARG A 123 -12.96 11.57 -8.58
N LYS A 124 -13.61 10.43 -8.81
CA LYS A 124 -13.04 9.12 -8.51
C LYS A 124 -11.68 8.92 -9.18
N LEU A 125 -11.55 9.33 -10.45
CA LEU A 125 -10.33 9.19 -11.23
C LEU A 125 -9.23 10.13 -10.71
N LEU A 126 -9.58 11.34 -10.27
CA LEU A 126 -8.63 12.25 -9.63
C LEU A 126 -8.16 11.75 -8.26
N ASP A 127 -9.07 11.24 -7.44
CA ASP A 127 -8.74 10.62 -6.15
C ASP A 127 -7.79 9.42 -6.34
N GLU A 128 -7.99 8.63 -7.40
CA GLU A 128 -7.09 7.53 -7.79
C GLU A 128 -5.70 8.05 -8.21
N PHE A 129 -5.64 9.12 -9.00
CA PHE A 129 -4.36 9.74 -9.34
C PHE A 129 -3.62 10.33 -8.13
N GLU A 130 -4.35 10.89 -7.16
CA GLU A 130 -3.78 11.32 -5.89
C GLU A 130 -3.23 10.13 -5.09
N LEU A 131 -4.00 9.05 -4.98
CA LEU A 131 -3.61 7.83 -4.27
C LEU A 131 -2.34 7.19 -4.88
N HIS A 132 -2.19 7.25 -6.20
CA HIS A 132 -1.01 6.75 -6.90
C HIS A 132 0.16 7.74 -6.95
N GLY A 133 0.03 8.93 -6.36
CA GLY A 133 1.07 9.96 -6.38
C GLY A 133 1.34 10.56 -7.76
N ILE A 134 0.38 10.45 -8.68
CA ILE A 134 0.44 11.04 -10.03
C ILE A 134 -0.01 12.50 -9.98
N ALA A 135 -0.92 12.81 -9.06
CA ALA A 135 -1.42 14.15 -8.79
C ALA A 135 -1.35 14.49 -7.29
N GLU A 136 -1.39 15.77 -6.98
CA GLU A 136 -1.44 16.31 -5.62
C GLU A 136 -2.65 17.23 -5.49
N LEU A 137 -3.48 17.03 -4.47
CA LEU A 137 -4.57 17.95 -4.17
C LEU A 137 -4.04 19.18 -3.42
N GLN A 138 -4.28 20.37 -3.98
CA GLN A 138 -3.96 21.65 -3.36
C GLN A 138 -5.22 22.51 -3.25
N ILE A 139 -5.26 23.35 -2.22
CA ILE A 139 -6.33 24.35 -2.06
C ILE A 139 -5.79 25.69 -2.54
N SER A 140 -6.46 26.28 -3.53
CA SER A 140 -6.17 27.63 -4.02
C SER A 140 -6.45 28.69 -2.93
N ASP A 141 -5.86 29.87 -3.04
CA ASP A 141 -6.16 31.04 -2.19
C ASP A 141 -7.66 31.38 -2.13
N ASN A 142 -8.42 31.01 -3.18
CA ASN A 142 -9.87 31.17 -3.25
C ASN A 142 -10.67 30.03 -2.58
N GLY A 143 -10.00 29.09 -1.90
CA GLY A 143 -10.62 27.93 -1.26
C GLY A 143 -11.10 26.84 -2.21
N GLN A 144 -10.65 26.85 -3.47
CA GLN A 144 -11.02 25.84 -4.47
C GLN A 144 -10.02 24.70 -4.48
N GLU A 145 -10.53 23.47 -4.61
CA GLU A 145 -9.73 22.26 -4.82
C GLU A 145 -9.13 22.25 -6.23
N VAL A 146 -7.81 22.19 -6.31
CA VAL A 146 -7.02 22.14 -7.53
C VAL A 146 -6.11 20.93 -7.48
N TYR A 147 -6.22 20.05 -8.47
CA TYR A 147 -5.33 18.92 -8.62
C TYR A 147 -4.12 19.35 -9.46
N VAL A 148 -2.94 19.18 -8.90
CA VAL A 148 -1.66 19.53 -9.50
C VAL A 148 -1.00 18.26 -9.99
N PHE A 149 -0.56 18.24 -11.25
CA PHE A 149 0.15 17.15 -11.88
C PHE A 149 1.61 17.59 -12.06
N PRO A 150 2.53 17.20 -11.15
CA PRO A 150 3.91 17.68 -11.13
C PRO A 150 4.65 17.40 -12.45
N ALA A 151 4.26 16.32 -13.14
CA ALA A 151 4.79 15.96 -14.44
C ALA A 151 4.64 17.05 -15.53
N PHE A 152 3.77 18.05 -15.32
CA PHE A 152 3.47 19.11 -16.28
C PHE A 152 3.72 20.54 -15.76
N THR A 153 3.91 20.76 -14.45
CA THR A 153 4.03 22.12 -13.87
C THR A 153 5.35 22.81 -14.13
N ASP A 154 6.47 22.07 -14.15
CA ASP A 154 7.81 22.68 -14.23
C ASP A 154 8.43 22.60 -15.64
N GLY A 155 7.58 22.48 -16.66
CA GLY A 155 8.03 22.29 -18.05
C GLY A 155 8.82 20.99 -18.25
N GLY A 156 8.69 20.03 -17.32
CA GLY A 156 9.45 18.78 -17.32
C GLY A 156 10.91 18.91 -16.90
N ARG A 157 11.30 19.99 -16.21
CA ARG A 157 12.68 20.17 -15.70
C ARG A 157 13.13 19.04 -14.78
N ASP A 158 12.23 18.48 -13.99
CA ASP A 158 12.55 17.32 -13.12
C ASP A 158 12.91 16.07 -13.92
N LYS A 159 12.47 15.96 -15.17
CA LYS A 159 12.88 14.87 -16.07
C LYS A 159 14.32 15.03 -16.55
N LEU A 160 14.82 16.27 -16.62
CA LEU A 160 16.20 16.56 -17.02
C LEU A 160 17.19 16.36 -15.86
N THR A 161 16.72 16.40 -14.62
CA THR A 161 17.52 16.16 -13.42
C THR A 161 17.41 14.73 -12.89
N ALA A 162 16.49 13.92 -13.44
CA ALA A 162 16.37 12.51 -13.13
C ALA A 162 17.69 11.78 -13.46
N ARG A 163 18.37 11.31 -12.41
CA ARG A 163 19.55 10.45 -12.54
C ARG A 163 19.09 9.01 -12.72
N SER A 164 19.79 8.26 -13.57
CA SER A 164 19.54 6.83 -13.66
C SER A 164 20.03 6.18 -12.36
N PRO A 165 19.23 5.34 -11.69
CA PRO A 165 19.71 4.55 -10.55
C PRO A 165 20.81 3.54 -10.93
N LEU A 166 21.09 3.39 -12.23
CA LEU A 166 22.18 2.55 -12.74
C LEU A 166 23.49 3.31 -12.94
N ASP A 167 23.51 4.63 -12.75
CA ASP A 167 24.76 5.42 -12.84
C ASP A 167 25.60 5.33 -11.55
N GLU A 168 25.12 4.64 -10.50
CA GLU A 168 25.81 4.49 -9.20
C GLU A 168 26.99 3.49 -9.23
N ASP A 169 27.14 2.69 -10.29
CA ASP A 169 28.22 1.69 -10.41
C ASP A 169 29.63 2.34 -10.43
N ALA A 170 29.76 3.61 -10.85
CA ALA A 170 31.03 4.32 -10.90
C ALA A 170 31.55 4.76 -9.52
N GLU A 171 30.67 4.98 -8.53
CA GLU A 171 31.09 5.36 -7.18
C GLU A 171 31.55 4.14 -6.36
N VAL A 172 30.98 2.96 -6.65
CA VAL A 172 31.34 1.71 -5.99
C VAL A 172 32.77 1.28 -6.38
N GLU A 173 33.16 1.46 -7.64
CA GLU A 173 34.48 1.07 -8.14
C GLU A 173 35.63 1.82 -7.45
N LEU A 174 35.46 3.13 -7.19
CA LEU A 174 36.46 3.96 -6.48
C LEU A 174 36.61 3.56 -5.00
N LEU A 175 35.54 3.12 -4.35
CA LEU A 175 35.56 2.66 -2.96
C LEU A 175 36.33 1.34 -2.80
N PHE A 176 36.20 0.44 -3.78
CA PHE A 176 36.95 -0.82 -3.78
C PHE A 176 38.46 -0.60 -4.01
N GLU A 177 38.83 0.33 -4.87
CA GLU A 177 40.24 0.65 -5.12
C GLU A 177 40.90 1.26 -3.88
N GLN A 178 40.21 2.17 -3.17
CA GLN A 178 40.70 2.75 -1.92
C GLN A 178 40.89 1.71 -0.81
N LEU A 179 39.95 0.76 -0.67
CA LEU A 179 40.05 -0.32 0.30
C LEU A 179 41.19 -1.29 -0.03
N ALA A 180 41.43 -1.56 -1.32
CA ALA A 180 42.52 -2.41 -1.76
C ALA A 180 43.89 -1.80 -1.46
N GLU A 181 44.07 -0.49 -1.70
CA GLU A 181 45.31 0.22 -1.36
C GLU A 181 45.56 0.25 0.15
N GLU A 182 44.53 0.48 0.97
CA GLU A 182 44.67 0.49 2.42
C GLU A 182 45.06 -0.89 2.99
N GLN A 183 44.48 -1.96 2.44
CA GLN A 183 44.83 -3.34 2.81
C GLN A 183 46.27 -3.68 2.42
N ALA A 184 46.70 -3.27 1.22
CA ALA A 184 48.07 -3.49 0.76
C ALA A 184 49.09 -2.76 1.64
N ALA A 185 48.80 -1.52 2.05
CA ALA A 185 49.65 -0.77 2.96
C ALA A 185 49.78 -1.44 4.34
N LYS A 186 48.67 -1.92 4.91
CA LYS A 186 48.67 -2.62 6.21
C LYS A 186 49.42 -3.96 6.16
N GLN A 187 49.30 -4.71 5.07
CA GLN A 187 50.06 -5.96 4.90
C GLN A 187 51.57 -5.71 4.77
N ALA A 188 51.97 -4.65 4.08
CA ALA A 188 53.38 -4.29 3.97
C ALA A 188 53.99 -3.96 5.35
N GLU A 189 53.28 -3.20 6.18
CA GLU A 189 53.71 -2.85 7.54
C GLU A 189 53.84 -4.08 8.44
N GLN A 190 52.86 -4.99 8.42
CA GLN A 190 52.91 -6.24 9.19
C GLN A 190 54.06 -7.16 8.76
N SER A 191 54.36 -7.23 7.46
CA SER A 191 55.47 -8.05 6.95
C SER A 191 56.85 -7.51 7.37
N ALA A 192 56.97 -6.18 7.52
CA ALA A 192 58.18 -5.53 7.99
C ALA A 192 58.42 -5.79 9.49
N GLU A 193 57.37 -5.68 10.32
CA GLU A 193 57.47 -6.01 11.76
C GLU A 193 57.82 -7.48 12.00
N GLN A 194 57.19 -8.42 11.29
CA GLN A 194 57.51 -9.84 11.40
C GLN A 194 58.96 -10.15 10.99
N SER A 195 59.50 -9.42 10.01
CA SER A 195 60.90 -9.58 9.59
C SER A 195 61.88 -9.03 10.63
N ALA A 196 61.53 -7.92 11.29
CA ALA A 196 62.32 -7.34 12.38
C ALA A 196 62.33 -8.22 13.63
N GLU A 197 61.17 -8.77 14.02
CA GLU A 197 61.04 -9.68 15.17
C GLU A 197 61.79 -11.00 14.93
N LYS A 198 61.73 -11.53 13.71
CA LYS A 198 62.51 -12.75 13.37
C LYS A 198 64.02 -12.51 13.42
N ALA A 199 64.50 -11.32 13.06
CA ALA A 199 65.91 -10.96 13.15
C ALA A 199 66.39 -10.88 14.61
N THR A 200 65.60 -10.28 15.50
CA THR A 200 65.94 -10.19 16.94
C THR A 200 65.92 -11.55 17.63
N VAL A 201 64.98 -12.43 17.29
CA VAL A 201 64.93 -13.80 17.84
C VAL A 201 66.13 -14.64 17.37
N SER A 202 66.59 -14.49 16.13
CA SER A 202 67.77 -15.22 15.62
C SER A 202 69.10 -14.79 16.27
N ALA A 203 69.20 -13.53 16.72
CA ALA A 203 70.38 -13.04 17.42
C ALA A 203 70.49 -13.61 18.84
N HIS A 204 69.37 -13.91 19.50
CA HIS A 204 69.36 -14.42 20.88
C HIS A 204 69.65 -15.93 20.98
N SER A 205 69.46 -16.72 19.91
CA SER A 205 69.78 -18.16 19.92
C SER A 205 71.26 -18.48 19.72
N SER A 206 72.11 -17.50 19.38
CA SER A 206 73.53 -17.72 19.06
C SER A 206 74.47 -17.69 20.28
N ASP A 207 73.98 -17.27 21.45
CA ASP A 207 74.78 -17.12 22.69
C ASP A 207 74.61 -18.30 23.68
N SER A 208 73.87 -19.34 23.32
CA SER A 208 73.54 -20.48 24.20
C SER A 208 74.46 -21.71 24.04
N ASP A 209 75.44 -21.69 23.14
CA ASP A 209 76.28 -22.86 22.78
C ASP A 209 77.78 -22.70 23.14
N ALA A 210 78.13 -21.79 24.05
CA ALA A 210 79.49 -21.63 24.59
C ALA A 210 79.56 -21.93 26.09
#